data_AF-A0A7Y9I4U2-F1
#
_entry.id   AF-A0A7Y9I4U2-F1
#
_cell.length_a   1.000
_cell.length_b   1.000
_cell.length_c   1.000
_cell.angle_alpha   90.00
_cell.angle_beta   90.00
_cell.angle_gamma   90.00
#
_symmetry.space_group_name_H-M   'P 1'
#
loop_
_entity.id
_entity.type
_entity.pdbx_description
1 polymer ?
#
loop_
_entity_poly.entity_id
_entity_poly.type
_entity_poly.pdbx_seq_one_letter_code
_entity_poly.pdbx_strand_id
1 'polypeptide(L)'
;MAETRRMSPMALSMRKRSLLVWGIVLIVVWAAITIPVTLVYSNDLLERVAMVIALQIFIGLLALLGVIFLIVGISGEIRSKSFNRRDWALADALHESLGELWHEPSDLAYRIAEGDATISNARLVEIERHFDSQTEGAINGTMSHQLRMFGTSFSTSYGSARATGPRTASMSSSSAGVFSGSIRGLSQVNLNVSTTTRNNLMGDALFAVFEAAGPAGQRDTYRVISMSQPGVVGWLRELIAFAANQVGGPRTHAGGTVLSWSDNLTNRFAPGDISYVTDRLKALQSRPAEERETVTVFGSASGRNAVIATALSIGGTQQLSMMPARFPELFGRALAIGVANGEQRLAGRPAVQQSITDGAA
;
A
#
# COMPACT_ATOMS: atom_id res chain seq x y z
N MET A 1 5.51 7.87 32.61
CA MET A 1 6.57 8.53 31.81
C MET A 1 6.27 8.26 30.35
N ALA A 2 6.01 9.29 29.54
CA ALA A 2 5.78 9.10 28.11
C ALA A 2 7.12 8.75 27.46
N GLU A 3 7.31 7.48 27.10
CA GLU A 3 8.48 7.03 26.36
C GLU A 3 8.60 7.88 25.10
N THR A 4 9.74 8.55 24.94
CA THR A 4 10.00 9.39 23.78
C THR A 4 10.15 8.50 22.56
N ARG A 5 9.02 8.22 21.88
CA ARG A 5 9.00 7.42 20.66
C ARG A 5 10.01 7.98 19.66
N ARG A 6 10.82 7.08 19.09
CA ARG A 6 11.88 7.42 18.12
C ARG A 6 11.28 8.17 16.93
N MET A 7 12.03 9.12 16.38
CA MET A 7 11.62 9.85 15.17
C MET A 7 11.92 9.04 13.91
N SER A 8 11.00 9.05 12.93
CA SER A 8 11.25 8.43 11.63
C SER A 8 12.35 9.17 10.85
N PRO A 9 13.08 8.48 9.94
CA PRO A 9 14.04 9.13 9.04
C PRO A 9 13.43 10.30 8.26
N MET A 10 12.15 10.20 7.89
CA MET A 10 11.42 11.29 7.25
C MET A 10 11.20 12.47 8.20
N ALA A 11 10.75 12.23 9.43
CA ALA A 11 10.60 13.28 10.44
C ALA A 11 11.93 13.99 10.75
N LEU A 12 13.02 13.24 10.86
CA LEU A 12 14.37 13.78 11.08
C LEU A 12 14.81 14.70 9.93
N SER A 13 14.49 14.36 8.69
CA SER A 13 14.84 15.20 7.52
C SER A 13 14.11 16.55 7.50
N MET A 14 12.95 16.66 8.15
CA MET A 14 12.20 17.91 8.30
C MET A 14 12.82 18.82 9.37
N ARG A 15 13.65 18.28 10.27
CA ARG A 15 14.26 19.03 11.36
C ARG A 15 15.37 19.93 10.83
N LYS A 16 15.20 21.25 10.98
CA LYS A 16 16.20 22.26 10.60
C LYS A 16 17.06 22.69 11.79
N ARG A 17 17.66 21.73 12.50
CA ARG A 17 18.42 21.99 13.74
C ARG A 17 19.60 22.94 13.50
N SER A 18 20.27 22.83 12.35
CA SER A 18 21.37 23.73 11.98
C SER A 18 20.89 25.19 11.89
N LEU A 19 19.75 25.44 11.23
CA LEU A 19 19.18 26.79 11.12
C LEU A 19 18.78 27.33 12.48
N LEU A 20 18.20 26.50 13.36
CA LEU A 20 17.87 26.93 14.72
C LEU A 20 19.13 27.36 15.48
N VAL A 21 20.21 26.56 15.41
CA VAL A 21 21.48 26.87 16.07
C VAL A 21 22.09 28.16 15.49
N TRP A 22 22.15 28.30 14.18
CA TRP A 22 22.63 29.52 13.52
C TRP A 22 21.79 30.75 13.88
N GLY A 23 20.47 30.60 13.96
CA GLY A 23 19.57 31.66 14.40
C GLY A 23 19.89 32.16 15.81
N ILE A 24 20.07 31.24 16.76
CA ILE A 24 20.47 31.57 18.13
C ILE A 24 21.85 32.24 18.15
N VAL A 25 22.83 31.67 17.44
CA VAL A 25 24.19 32.22 17.40
C VAL A 25 24.19 33.65 16.84
N LEU A 26 23.47 33.91 15.74
CA LEU A 26 23.39 35.24 15.14
C LEU A 26 22.75 36.27 16.09
N ILE A 27 21.67 35.89 16.79
CA ILE A 27 21.03 36.77 17.77
C ILE A 27 21.96 37.06 18.95
N VAL A 28 22.66 36.04 19.46
CA VAL A 28 23.62 36.20 20.56
C VAL A 28 24.79 37.10 20.15
N VAL A 29 25.36 36.90 18.95
CA VAL A 29 26.45 37.74 18.43
C VAL A 29 25.99 39.19 18.26
N TRP A 30 24.81 39.40 17.67
CA TRP A 30 24.24 40.75 17.54
C TRP A 30 24.06 41.41 18.92
N ALA A 31 23.51 40.69 19.90
CA ALA A 31 23.28 41.22 21.25
C ALA A 31 24.61 41.51 21.97
N ALA A 32 25.59 40.63 21.84
CA ALA A 32 26.91 40.77 22.43
C ALA A 32 27.69 41.97 21.88
N ILE A 33 27.41 42.41 20.65
CA ILE A 33 28.01 43.64 20.08
C ILE A 33 27.17 44.87 20.44
N THR A 34 25.84 44.77 20.28
CA THR A 34 24.92 45.91 20.45
C THR A 34 24.87 46.40 21.89
N ILE A 35 24.78 45.50 22.87
CA ILE A 35 24.58 45.87 24.28
C ILE A 35 25.81 46.59 24.86
N PRO A 36 27.05 46.08 24.74
CA PRO A 36 28.21 46.77 25.31
C PRO A 36 28.49 48.11 24.62
N VAL A 37 28.38 48.19 23.29
CA VAL A 37 28.63 49.43 22.55
C VAL A 37 27.65 50.53 22.97
N THR A 38 26.37 50.19 23.11
CA THR A 38 25.34 51.15 23.54
C THR A 38 25.50 51.59 25.00
N LEU A 39 26.02 50.72 25.88
CA LEU A 39 26.27 51.04 27.29
C LEU A 39 27.53 51.89 27.51
N VAL A 40 28.58 51.71 26.70
CA VAL A 40 29.88 52.38 26.90
C VAL A 40 29.89 53.80 26.33
N TYR A 41 29.10 54.11 25.30
CA TYR A 41 29.35 55.31 24.48
C TYR A 41 28.76 56.62 25.01
N SER A 42 27.69 56.61 25.82
CA SER A 42 27.10 57.86 26.32
C SER A 42 26.29 57.69 27.61
N ASN A 43 26.26 58.75 28.43
CA ASN A 43 25.36 58.89 29.57
C ASN A 43 24.08 59.67 29.23
N ASP A 44 24.03 60.33 28.06
CA ASP A 44 22.86 61.06 27.59
C ASP A 44 21.90 60.13 26.83
N LEU A 45 20.60 60.27 27.11
CA LEU A 45 19.54 59.43 26.55
C LEU A 45 19.46 59.60 25.03
N LEU A 46 19.60 60.83 24.54
CA LEU A 46 19.45 61.16 23.12
C LEU A 46 20.57 60.53 22.27
N GLU A 47 21.81 60.57 22.76
CA GLU A 47 22.96 59.95 22.10
C GLU A 47 22.87 58.42 22.09
N ARG A 48 22.37 57.80 23.18
CA ARG A 48 22.11 56.35 23.21
C ARG A 48 21.11 55.93 22.14
N VAL A 49 20.01 56.68 21.99
CA VAL A 49 18.99 56.37 20.98
C VAL A 49 19.54 56.51 19.57
N ALA A 50 20.25 57.61 19.28
CA ALA A 50 20.88 57.82 17.97
C ALA A 50 21.88 56.70 17.62
N MET A 51 22.67 56.26 18.61
CA MET A 51 23.61 55.16 18.45
C MET A 51 22.93 53.81 18.21
N VAL A 52 21.84 53.50 18.92
CA VAL A 52 21.07 52.27 18.68
C VAL A 52 20.57 52.23 17.23
N ILE A 53 20.02 53.34 16.73
CA ILE A 53 19.53 53.42 15.35
C ILE A 53 20.68 53.21 14.35
N ALA A 54 21.80 53.90 14.54
CA ALA A 54 22.98 53.73 13.69
C ALA A 54 23.46 52.28 13.69
N LEU A 55 23.54 51.64 14.87
CA LEU A 55 24.02 50.28 15.01
C LEU A 55 23.05 49.24 14.44
N GLN A 56 21.74 49.50 14.44
CA GLN A 56 20.76 48.65 13.75
C GLN A 56 20.88 48.71 12.23
N ILE A 57 21.33 49.82 11.64
CA ILE A 57 21.56 49.88 10.19
C ILE A 57 22.71 48.95 9.78
N PHE A 58 23.78 48.89 10.57
CA PHE A 58 24.97 48.08 10.24
C PHE A 58 24.87 46.61 10.69
N ILE A 59 24.37 46.36 11.91
CA ILE A 59 24.40 45.03 12.53
C ILE A 59 22.99 44.43 12.66
N GLY A 60 21.93 45.23 12.51
CA GLY A 60 20.55 44.77 12.61
C GLY A 60 20.17 43.72 11.56
N LEU A 61 20.88 43.65 10.42
CA LEU A 61 20.73 42.57 9.45
C LEU A 61 21.03 41.19 10.08
N LEU A 62 22.03 41.10 10.98
CA LEU A 62 22.36 39.84 11.67
C LEU A 62 21.23 39.42 12.63
N ALA A 63 20.64 40.37 13.35
CA ALA A 63 19.47 40.10 14.18
C ALA A 63 18.28 39.63 13.35
N LEU A 64 17.99 40.31 12.24
CA LEU A 64 16.89 39.96 11.35
C LEU A 64 17.07 38.54 10.78
N LEU A 65 18.25 38.22 10.26
CA LEU A 65 18.58 36.87 9.78
C LEU A 65 18.51 35.84 10.89
N GLY A 66 19.00 36.19 12.08
CA GLY A 66 18.93 35.34 13.27
C GLY A 66 17.49 34.98 13.65
N VAL A 67 16.60 35.97 13.67
CA VAL A 67 15.16 35.79 13.92
C VAL A 67 14.51 34.92 12.84
N ILE A 68 14.81 35.17 11.56
CA ILE A 68 14.29 34.36 10.44
C ILE A 68 14.71 32.89 10.60
N PHE A 69 15.99 32.63 10.84
CA PHE A 69 16.51 31.27 11.03
C PHE A 69 15.93 30.58 12.26
N LEU A 70 15.72 31.34 13.34
CA LEU A 70 15.07 30.84 14.55
C LEU A 70 13.61 30.45 14.29
N ILE A 71 12.84 31.29 13.59
CA ILE A 71 11.44 31.00 13.19
C ILE A 71 11.37 29.75 12.30
N VAL A 72 12.25 29.65 11.29
CA VAL A 72 12.31 28.48 10.40
C VAL A 72 12.71 27.23 11.18
N GLY A 73 13.68 27.34 12.10
CA GLY A 73 14.12 26.26 12.96
C GLY A 73 13.01 25.73 13.87
N ILE A 74 12.28 26.64 14.55
CA ILE A 74 11.15 26.30 15.42
C ILE A 74 10.01 25.68 14.60
N SER A 75 9.67 26.27 13.45
CA SER A 75 8.64 25.74 12.54
C SER A 75 8.99 24.34 12.05
N GLY A 76 10.27 24.09 11.72
CA GLY A 76 10.77 22.77 11.36
C GLY A 76 10.66 21.76 12.50
N GLU A 77 10.99 22.14 13.73
CA GLU A 77 10.85 21.28 14.91
C GLU A 77 9.37 20.93 15.18
N ILE A 78 8.47 21.93 15.18
CA ILE A 78 7.03 21.71 15.38
C ILE A 78 6.48 20.81 14.28
N ARG A 79 6.84 21.06 13.01
CA ARG A 79 6.42 20.24 11.88
C ARG A 79 6.93 18.81 12.00
N SER A 80 8.18 18.61 12.38
CA SER A 80 8.77 17.27 12.55
C SER A 80 8.08 16.47 13.66
N LYS A 81 7.78 17.11 14.81
CA LYS A 81 7.05 16.47 15.92
C LYS A 81 5.61 16.15 15.55
N SER A 82 4.93 17.09 14.90
CA SER A 82 3.56 16.90 14.42
C SER A 82 3.49 15.75 13.39
N PHE A 83 4.42 15.74 12.43
CA PHE A 83 4.54 14.65 11.47
C PHE A 83 4.81 13.31 12.16
N ASN A 84 5.77 13.24 13.08
CA ASN A 84 6.11 12.00 13.79
C ASN A 84 4.95 11.45 14.61
N ARG A 85 4.19 12.32 15.28
CA ARG A 85 2.99 11.91 16.03
C ARG A 85 1.94 11.29 15.10
N ARG A 86 1.74 11.88 13.92
CA ARG A 86 0.81 11.37 12.91
C ARG A 86 1.27 10.05 12.30
N ASP A 87 2.55 9.99 11.95
CA ASP A 87 3.20 8.81 11.38
C ASP A 87 3.09 7.60 12.33
N TRP A 88 3.35 7.79 13.63
CA TRP A 88 3.16 6.77 14.65
C TRP A 88 1.71 6.34 14.85
N ALA A 89 0.77 7.29 14.90
CA ALA A 89 -0.64 6.94 15.06
C ALA A 89 -1.15 6.10 13.90
N LEU A 90 -0.69 6.40 12.68
CA LEU A 90 -0.97 5.62 11.49
C LEU A 90 -0.29 4.25 11.53
N ALA A 91 0.98 4.19 11.93
CA ALA A 91 1.71 2.94 12.09
C ALA A 91 1.03 1.98 13.07
N ASP A 92 0.62 2.48 14.25
CA ASP A 92 -0.07 1.66 15.26
C ASP A 92 -1.41 1.12 14.71
N ALA A 93 -2.19 1.96 14.01
CA ALA A 93 -3.47 1.54 13.45
C ALA A 93 -3.34 0.56 12.26
N LEU A 94 -2.33 0.75 11.40
CA LEU A 94 -1.99 -0.19 10.34
C LEU A 94 -1.48 -1.52 10.90
N HIS A 95 -0.70 -1.48 11.98
CA HIS A 95 -0.23 -2.69 12.63
C HIS A 95 -1.40 -3.54 13.15
N GLU A 96 -2.38 -2.90 13.79
CA GLU A 96 -3.59 -3.57 14.27
C GLU A 96 -4.41 -4.16 13.12
N SER A 97 -4.71 -3.39 12.08
CA SER A 97 -5.56 -3.87 10.98
C SER A 97 -4.91 -4.94 10.11
N LEU A 98 -3.60 -4.85 9.88
CA LEU A 98 -2.84 -5.92 9.22
C LEU A 98 -2.69 -7.14 10.13
N GLY A 99 -2.62 -6.93 11.44
CA GLY A 99 -2.69 -7.98 12.45
C GLY A 99 -4.02 -8.73 12.37
N GLU A 100 -5.15 -8.03 12.29
CA GLU A 100 -6.47 -8.62 12.08
C GLU A 100 -6.51 -9.45 10.78
N LEU A 101 -6.05 -8.88 9.66
CA LEU A 101 -5.97 -9.59 8.37
C LEU A 101 -5.14 -10.88 8.47
N TRP A 102 -4.03 -10.85 9.20
CA TRP A 102 -3.17 -12.02 9.36
C TRP A 102 -3.86 -13.17 10.13
N HIS A 103 -4.76 -12.83 11.06
CA HIS A 103 -5.56 -13.82 11.79
C HIS A 103 -6.76 -14.35 10.99
N GLU A 104 -7.16 -13.67 9.91
CA GLU A 104 -8.23 -14.16 9.04
C GLU A 104 -7.88 -15.53 8.43
N PRO A 105 -8.88 -16.39 8.20
CA PRO A 105 -8.71 -17.64 7.48
C PRO A 105 -8.14 -17.41 6.08
N SER A 106 -7.06 -18.12 5.72
CA SER A 106 -6.40 -17.92 4.43
C SER A 106 -7.26 -18.40 3.24
N ASP A 107 -8.23 -19.29 3.46
CA ASP A 107 -9.19 -19.74 2.46
C ASP A 107 -10.02 -18.58 1.90
N LEU A 108 -10.26 -17.52 2.67
CA LEU A 108 -10.97 -16.33 2.20
C LEU A 108 -10.33 -15.71 0.95
N ALA A 109 -8.99 -15.75 0.85
CA ALA A 109 -8.27 -15.21 -0.29
C ALA A 109 -8.46 -16.03 -1.58
N TYR A 110 -8.92 -17.27 -1.46
CA TYR A 110 -9.14 -18.21 -2.57
C TYR A 110 -10.63 -18.44 -2.89
N ARG A 111 -11.54 -17.84 -2.11
CA ARG A 111 -12.98 -17.96 -2.38
C ARG A 111 -13.32 -17.30 -3.71
N ILE A 112 -14.27 -17.91 -4.40
CA ILE A 112 -14.85 -17.41 -5.65
C ILE A 112 -15.46 -16.04 -5.38
N ALA A 113 -15.04 -15.03 -6.13
CA ALA A 113 -15.64 -13.70 -6.09
C ALA A 113 -16.82 -13.60 -7.06
N GLU A 114 -17.65 -12.57 -6.90
CA GLU A 114 -18.69 -12.26 -7.87
C GLU A 114 -18.07 -11.97 -9.24
N GLY A 115 -18.53 -12.67 -10.28
CA GLY A 115 -17.98 -12.55 -11.64
C GLY A 115 -16.83 -13.51 -11.96
N ASP A 116 -16.35 -14.31 -11.00
CA ASP A 116 -15.40 -15.39 -11.30
C ASP A 116 -16.06 -16.50 -12.13
N ALA A 117 -15.29 -17.06 -13.05
CA ALA A 117 -15.69 -18.18 -13.86
C ALA A 117 -15.56 -19.49 -13.07
N THR A 118 -16.58 -20.34 -13.17
CA THR A 118 -16.52 -21.73 -12.71
C THR A 118 -16.66 -22.65 -13.91
N ILE A 119 -15.64 -23.47 -14.16
CA ILE A 119 -15.67 -24.50 -15.21
C ILE A 119 -15.95 -25.82 -14.51
N SER A 120 -17.19 -26.27 -14.56
CA SER A 120 -17.65 -27.52 -13.93
C SER A 120 -17.49 -28.70 -14.86
N ASN A 121 -17.22 -29.88 -14.29
CA ASN A 121 -17.14 -31.16 -15.01
C ASN A 121 -16.15 -31.13 -16.20
N ALA A 122 -15.05 -30.40 -16.05
CA ALA A 122 -14.06 -30.23 -17.10
C ALA A 122 -13.21 -31.49 -17.25
N ARG A 123 -12.91 -31.88 -18.48
CA ARG A 123 -12.02 -33.00 -18.78
C ARG A 123 -10.65 -32.47 -19.13
N LEU A 124 -9.61 -32.97 -18.47
CA LEU A 124 -8.23 -32.62 -18.81
C LEU A 124 -7.85 -33.17 -20.19
N VAL A 125 -7.48 -32.27 -21.09
CA VAL A 125 -6.98 -32.57 -22.44
C VAL A 125 -5.45 -32.58 -22.42
N GLU A 126 -4.88 -31.48 -21.96
CA GLU A 126 -3.45 -31.20 -22.03
C GLU A 126 -2.97 -30.47 -20.79
N ILE A 127 -1.73 -30.72 -20.40
CA ILE A 127 -1.03 -29.96 -19.37
C ILE A 127 0.41 -29.74 -19.82
N GLU A 128 0.81 -28.48 -19.87
CA GLU A 128 2.15 -28.05 -20.22
C GLU A 128 2.77 -27.29 -19.04
N ARG A 129 4.10 -27.41 -18.93
CA ARG A 129 4.91 -26.58 -18.01
C ARG A 129 5.57 -25.40 -18.73
N HIS A 130 5.42 -25.28 -20.04
CA HIS A 130 6.07 -24.24 -20.84
C HIS A 130 5.02 -23.25 -21.34
N PHE A 131 5.25 -21.97 -21.09
CA PHE A 131 4.40 -20.89 -21.57
C PHE A 131 4.92 -20.38 -22.91
N ASP A 132 4.00 -20.07 -23.81
CA ASP A 132 4.32 -19.17 -24.90
C ASP A 132 4.42 -17.73 -24.37
N SER A 133 5.21 -16.90 -25.05
CA SER A 133 5.41 -15.50 -24.64
C SER A 133 4.12 -14.68 -24.66
N GLN A 134 3.10 -15.14 -25.39
CA GLN A 134 1.79 -14.47 -25.47
C GLN A 134 0.97 -14.68 -24.20
N THR A 135 0.94 -15.90 -23.66
CA THR A 135 0.22 -16.23 -22.41
C THR A 135 0.86 -15.54 -21.22
N GLU A 136 2.19 -15.47 -21.17
CA GLU A 136 2.91 -14.69 -20.16
C GLU A 136 2.48 -13.21 -20.19
N GLY A 137 2.39 -12.61 -21.38
CA GLY A 137 1.89 -11.25 -21.56
C GLY A 137 0.46 -11.06 -21.07
N ALA A 138 -0.41 -12.05 -21.29
CA ALA A 138 -1.81 -12.01 -20.83
C ALA A 138 -1.92 -12.09 -19.30
N ILE A 139 -1.18 -12.99 -18.64
CA ILE A 139 -1.15 -13.10 -17.17
C ILE A 139 -0.65 -11.77 -16.58
N ASN A 140 0.48 -11.27 -17.07
CA ASN A 140 1.06 -10.02 -16.62
C ASN A 140 0.10 -8.84 -16.83
N GLY A 141 -0.62 -8.83 -17.97
CA GLY A 141 -1.65 -7.83 -18.26
C GLY A 141 -2.81 -7.88 -17.25
N THR A 142 -3.36 -9.06 -16.98
CA THR A 142 -4.46 -9.23 -16.04
C THR A 142 -4.04 -8.94 -14.60
N MET A 143 -2.83 -9.33 -14.20
CA MET A 143 -2.25 -8.99 -12.88
C MET A 143 -2.02 -7.50 -12.74
N SER A 144 -1.42 -6.85 -13.74
CA SER A 144 -1.25 -5.40 -13.76
C SER A 144 -2.61 -4.70 -13.68
N HIS A 145 -3.62 -5.21 -14.37
CA HIS A 145 -4.98 -4.69 -14.29
C HIS A 145 -5.60 -4.85 -12.89
N GLN A 146 -5.47 -6.01 -12.25
CA GLN A 146 -5.93 -6.21 -10.87
C GLN A 146 -5.21 -5.27 -9.88
N LEU A 147 -3.89 -5.10 -10.02
CA LEU A 147 -3.12 -4.14 -9.21
C LEU A 147 -3.54 -2.68 -9.48
N ARG A 148 -3.88 -2.33 -10.73
CA ARG A 148 -4.43 -1.01 -11.06
C ARG A 148 -5.81 -0.82 -10.44
N MET A 149 -6.69 -1.82 -10.49
CA MET A 149 -8.00 -1.79 -9.85
C MET A 149 -7.88 -1.63 -8.33
N PHE A 150 -6.93 -2.31 -7.70
CA PHE A 150 -6.55 -2.10 -6.31
C PHE A 150 -6.13 -0.64 -6.06
N GLY A 151 -5.28 -0.06 -6.93
CA GLY A 151 -4.91 1.35 -6.84
C GLY A 151 -6.11 2.30 -6.95
N THR A 152 -7.07 2.01 -7.84
CA THR A 152 -8.27 2.84 -8.02
C THR A 152 -9.25 2.73 -6.85
N SER A 153 -9.46 1.54 -6.28
CA SER A 153 -10.35 1.33 -5.13
C SER A 153 -9.79 2.00 -3.87
N PHE A 154 -8.49 1.90 -3.63
CA PHE A 154 -7.81 2.64 -2.56
C PHE A 154 -7.89 4.17 -2.75
N SER A 155 -7.96 4.66 -4.00
CA SER A 155 -8.08 6.09 -4.30
C SER A 155 -9.51 6.65 -4.20
N THR A 156 -10.52 5.78 -4.31
CA THR A 156 -11.94 6.18 -4.36
C THR A 156 -12.56 6.28 -2.96
N SER A 157 -11.93 5.69 -1.93
CA SER A 157 -12.40 5.76 -0.54
C SER A 157 -11.59 6.75 0.32
N TYR A 158 -12.27 7.42 1.26
CA TYR A 158 -11.87 8.55 2.14
C TYR A 158 -12.17 9.98 1.69
N GLY A 159 -13.12 10.17 0.78
CA GLY A 159 -13.95 11.39 0.78
C GLY A 159 -15.10 11.25 1.77
N SER A 160 -15.11 12.00 2.88
CA SER A 160 -16.30 12.06 3.75
C SER A 160 -17.44 12.77 3.00
N ALA A 161 -18.48 12.05 2.60
CA ALA A 161 -19.71 12.67 2.13
C ALA A 161 -20.43 13.33 3.32
N ARG A 162 -20.31 14.65 3.45
CA ARG A 162 -21.08 15.41 4.44
C ARG A 162 -22.39 15.85 3.80
N ALA A 163 -23.50 15.19 4.17
CA ALA A 163 -24.83 15.57 3.72
C ALA A 163 -25.21 16.93 4.32
N THR A 164 -25.08 18.01 3.55
CA THR A 164 -25.62 19.32 3.89
C THR A 164 -27.05 19.43 3.38
N GLY A 165 -27.99 18.81 4.10
CA GLY A 165 -29.43 19.01 3.90
C GLY A 165 -30.13 18.10 2.89
N PRO A 166 -31.48 18.18 2.82
CA PRO A 166 -32.29 17.25 2.06
C PRO A 166 -32.20 17.60 0.57
N ARG A 167 -31.51 16.74 -0.19
CA ARG A 167 -31.46 16.67 -1.67
C ARG A 167 -30.28 17.33 -2.40
N THR A 168 -29.16 17.64 -1.75
CA THR A 168 -27.91 17.95 -2.48
C THR A 168 -26.70 17.24 -1.87
N ALA A 169 -26.28 16.15 -2.51
CA ALA A 169 -24.98 15.53 -2.26
C ALA A 169 -23.90 16.38 -2.95
N SER A 170 -23.39 17.39 -2.24
CA SER A 170 -22.22 18.14 -2.66
C SER A 170 -20.96 17.33 -2.35
N MET A 171 -20.38 16.67 -3.35
CA MET A 171 -19.01 16.16 -3.26
C MET A 171 -18.05 17.35 -3.33
N SER A 172 -17.72 17.93 -2.18
CA SER A 172 -16.78 19.04 -2.06
C SER A 172 -15.46 18.55 -1.45
N SER A 173 -14.45 18.34 -2.28
CA SER A 173 -13.07 18.18 -1.83
C SER A 173 -12.49 19.56 -1.50
N SER A 174 -12.74 20.06 -0.30
CA SER A 174 -12.14 21.32 0.18
C SER A 174 -10.84 21.01 0.93
N SER A 175 -9.71 21.12 0.21
CA SER A 175 -8.38 20.99 0.80
C SER A 175 -7.95 22.30 1.48
N ALA A 176 -8.37 22.49 2.72
CA ALA A 176 -7.83 23.51 3.62
C ALA A 176 -7.38 22.83 4.92
N GLY A 177 -6.22 22.17 4.83
CA GLY A 177 -5.59 21.41 5.91
C GLY A 177 -4.60 20.44 5.30
N VAL A 178 -3.36 20.42 5.79
CA VAL A 178 -2.16 19.84 5.15
C VAL A 178 -2.21 18.31 4.92
N PHE A 179 -3.36 17.67 5.13
CA PHE A 179 -3.65 16.26 4.79
C PHE A 179 -4.97 16.01 4.06
N SER A 180 -5.75 17.03 3.67
CA SER A 180 -6.86 16.87 2.70
C SER A 180 -6.34 16.82 1.24
N GLY A 181 -5.23 16.13 1.07
CA GLY A 181 -4.53 15.91 -0.20
C GLY A 181 -3.59 14.70 -0.13
N SER A 182 -3.81 13.79 0.83
CA SER A 182 -2.90 12.67 1.14
C SER A 182 -2.97 11.50 0.17
N ILE A 183 -3.92 11.51 -0.78
CA ILE A 183 -3.92 10.62 -1.94
C ILE A 183 -4.32 11.45 -3.17
N ARG A 184 -3.49 12.43 -3.55
CA ARG A 184 -3.71 13.19 -4.79
C ARG A 184 -3.26 12.36 -5.99
N GLY A 185 -4.22 11.83 -6.75
CA GLY A 185 -4.04 11.39 -8.14
C GLY A 185 -3.46 10.00 -8.34
N LEU A 186 -4.29 8.97 -8.19
CA LEU A 186 -3.98 7.59 -8.62
C LEU A 186 -4.65 7.22 -9.97
N SER A 187 -5.16 8.21 -10.73
CA SER A 187 -5.88 7.96 -11.99
C SER A 187 -5.03 7.41 -13.14
N GLN A 188 -3.70 7.34 -12.97
CA GLN A 188 -2.78 6.78 -13.96
C GLN A 188 -1.57 6.16 -13.27
N VAL A 189 -1.81 5.09 -12.51
CA VAL A 189 -0.71 4.25 -12.03
C VAL A 189 -0.27 3.35 -13.18
N ASN A 190 0.76 3.78 -13.90
CA ASN A 190 1.49 2.91 -14.81
C ASN A 190 2.42 2.02 -13.97
N LEU A 191 1.82 1.05 -13.26
CA LEU A 191 2.53 -0.11 -12.72
C LEU A 191 3.03 -0.91 -13.92
N ASN A 192 4.14 -0.45 -14.50
CA ASN A 192 5.13 -1.36 -15.03
C ASN A 192 5.60 -2.14 -13.82
N VAL A 193 4.84 -3.18 -13.44
CA VAL A 193 5.40 -4.38 -12.83
C VAL A 193 6.57 -4.69 -13.73
N SER A 194 7.77 -4.32 -13.29
CA SER A 194 8.95 -4.47 -14.10
C SER A 194 9.06 -5.97 -14.31
N THR A 195 8.80 -6.40 -15.54
CA THR A 195 9.02 -7.70 -16.15
C THR A 195 10.49 -8.17 -16.05
N THR A 196 11.27 -7.62 -15.11
CA THR A 196 12.47 -8.24 -14.53
C THR A 196 12.11 -9.28 -13.46
N THR A 197 10.82 -9.59 -13.34
CA THR A 197 10.30 -10.79 -12.72
C THR A 197 10.97 -12.00 -13.40
N ARG A 198 11.91 -12.61 -12.68
CA ARG A 198 12.92 -13.60 -13.11
C ARG A 198 12.43 -14.64 -14.13
N ASN A 199 13.34 -15.18 -14.94
CA ASN A 199 13.21 -16.42 -15.75
C ASN A 199 12.63 -17.65 -14.98
N ASN A 200 12.43 -17.55 -13.67
CA ASN A 200 11.95 -18.62 -12.80
C ASN A 200 10.47 -18.49 -12.39
N LEU A 201 9.76 -17.42 -12.80
CA LEU A 201 8.32 -17.34 -12.58
C LEU A 201 7.54 -18.43 -13.31
N MET A 202 8.08 -18.85 -14.45
CA MET A 202 7.42 -19.73 -15.40
C MET A 202 7.87 -21.18 -15.26
N GLY A 203 8.92 -21.46 -14.47
CA GLY A 203 9.47 -22.81 -14.32
C GLY A 203 8.45 -23.83 -13.80
N ASP A 204 7.56 -23.38 -12.89
CA ASP A 204 6.53 -24.20 -12.25
C ASP A 204 5.12 -23.57 -12.33
N ALA A 205 4.89 -22.71 -13.32
CA ALA A 205 3.55 -22.18 -13.55
C ALA A 205 2.68 -23.27 -14.22
N LEU A 206 1.38 -23.28 -13.91
CA LEU A 206 0.45 -24.27 -14.42
C LEU A 206 -0.19 -23.74 -15.71
N PHE A 207 -0.04 -24.47 -16.81
CA PHE A 207 -0.86 -24.31 -18.01
C PHE A 207 -1.58 -25.61 -18.31
N ALA A 208 -2.91 -25.59 -18.26
CA ALA A 208 -3.72 -26.76 -18.52
C ALA A 208 -4.87 -26.41 -19.45
N VAL A 209 -5.21 -27.34 -20.33
CA VAL A 209 -6.31 -27.21 -21.29
C VAL A 209 -7.38 -28.21 -20.90
N PHE A 210 -8.59 -27.70 -20.71
CA PHE A 210 -9.75 -28.49 -20.32
C PHE A 210 -10.85 -28.40 -21.38
N GLU A 211 -11.54 -29.51 -21.60
CA GLU A 211 -12.79 -29.55 -22.36
C GLU A 211 -13.96 -29.50 -21.39
N ALA A 212 -14.87 -28.54 -21.56
CA ALA A 212 -16.10 -28.47 -20.79
C ALA A 212 -17.26 -27.98 -21.67
N ALA A 213 -18.50 -28.18 -21.21
CA ALA A 213 -19.65 -27.62 -21.90
C ALA A 213 -19.63 -26.09 -21.78
N GLY A 214 -19.59 -25.40 -22.92
CA GLY A 214 -19.71 -23.95 -22.96
C GLY A 214 -21.13 -23.47 -22.65
N PRO A 215 -21.35 -22.13 -22.60
CA PRO A 215 -22.66 -21.56 -22.31
C PRO A 215 -23.77 -22.00 -23.29
N ALA A 216 -23.39 -22.34 -24.53
CA ALA A 216 -24.29 -22.83 -25.56
C ALA A 216 -24.47 -24.36 -25.56
N GLY A 217 -23.91 -25.08 -24.59
CA GLY A 217 -23.98 -26.54 -24.47
C GLY A 217 -23.04 -27.32 -25.41
N GLN A 218 -22.39 -26.66 -26.37
CA GLN A 218 -21.31 -27.27 -27.16
C GLN A 218 -20.03 -27.41 -26.33
N ARG A 219 -19.25 -28.47 -26.57
CA ARG A 219 -17.94 -28.63 -25.93
C ARG A 219 -17.01 -27.54 -26.43
N ASP A 220 -16.43 -26.81 -25.50
CA ASP A 220 -15.44 -25.78 -25.77
C ASP A 220 -14.18 -26.07 -24.95
N THR A 221 -13.08 -25.47 -25.39
CA THR A 221 -11.75 -25.67 -24.82
C THR A 221 -11.37 -24.47 -23.96
N TYR A 222 -11.11 -24.71 -22.69
CA TYR A 222 -10.74 -23.72 -21.69
C TYR A 222 -9.26 -23.83 -21.33
N ARG A 223 -8.53 -22.73 -21.51
CA ARG A 223 -7.16 -22.56 -21.05
C ARG A 223 -7.16 -22.11 -19.61
N VAL A 224 -6.56 -22.89 -18.75
CA VAL A 224 -6.47 -22.66 -17.31
C VAL A 224 -5.03 -22.41 -16.96
N ILE A 225 -4.81 -21.25 -16.34
CA ILE A 225 -3.49 -20.71 -16.11
C ILE A 225 -3.34 -20.39 -14.63
N SER A 226 -2.20 -20.74 -14.03
CA SER A 226 -1.85 -20.27 -12.70
C SER A 226 -0.37 -19.93 -12.63
N MET A 227 -0.03 -18.91 -11.85
CA MET A 227 1.37 -18.54 -11.59
C MET A 227 2.06 -19.63 -10.77
N SER A 228 3.38 -19.73 -10.83
CA SER A 228 4.13 -20.56 -9.89
C SER A 228 4.06 -19.98 -8.46
N GLN A 229 4.31 -20.82 -7.46
CA GLN A 229 4.30 -20.40 -6.05
C GLN A 229 5.32 -19.27 -5.77
N PRO A 230 6.57 -19.32 -6.26
CA PRO A 230 7.49 -18.19 -6.19
C PRO A 230 6.97 -16.92 -6.87
N GLY A 231 6.20 -17.07 -7.96
CA GLY A 231 5.60 -15.95 -8.66
C GLY A 231 4.47 -15.28 -7.88
N VAL A 232 3.59 -16.06 -7.26
CA VAL A 232 2.57 -15.51 -6.36
C VAL A 232 3.21 -14.81 -5.17
N VAL A 233 4.25 -15.40 -4.56
CA VAL A 233 5.03 -14.78 -3.47
C VAL A 233 5.64 -13.44 -3.90
N GLY A 234 6.21 -13.37 -5.10
CA GLY A 234 6.75 -12.12 -5.66
C GLY A 234 5.68 -11.06 -5.84
N TRP A 235 4.56 -11.43 -6.45
CA TRP A 235 3.42 -10.53 -6.67
C TRP A 235 2.83 -9.98 -5.36
N LEU A 236 2.65 -10.83 -4.33
CA LEU A 236 2.19 -10.40 -3.01
C LEU A 236 3.14 -9.37 -2.40
N ARG A 237 4.46 -9.64 -2.44
CA ARG A 237 5.48 -8.72 -1.91
C ARG A 237 5.50 -7.38 -2.66
N GLU A 238 5.35 -7.40 -3.98
CA GLU A 238 5.28 -6.19 -4.80
C GLU A 238 4.04 -5.35 -4.46
N LEU A 239 2.88 -5.98 -4.27
CA LEU A 239 1.66 -5.32 -3.83
C LEU A 239 1.83 -4.67 -2.44
N ILE A 240 2.43 -5.39 -1.49
CA ILE A 240 2.68 -4.87 -0.13
C ILE A 240 3.69 -3.71 -0.18
N ALA A 241 4.76 -3.84 -0.96
CA ALA A 241 5.76 -2.79 -1.13
C ALA A 241 5.16 -1.53 -1.81
N PHE A 242 4.29 -1.73 -2.80
CA PHE A 242 3.54 -0.64 -3.43
C PHE A 242 2.67 0.09 -2.41
N ALA A 243 1.88 -0.63 -1.62
CA ALA A 243 1.06 -0.03 -0.57
C ALA A 243 1.89 0.70 0.49
N ALA A 244 3.04 0.14 0.90
CA ALA A 244 3.94 0.81 1.82
C ALA A 244 4.45 2.16 1.29
N ASN A 245 4.73 2.25 -0.01
CA ASN A 245 5.10 3.51 -0.66
C ASN A 245 3.95 4.53 -0.65
N GLN A 246 2.70 4.08 -0.74
CA GLN A 246 1.52 4.98 -0.66
C GLN A 246 1.36 5.59 0.73
N VAL A 247 1.74 4.90 1.81
CA VAL A 247 1.71 5.42 3.19
C VAL A 247 3.02 6.11 3.63
N GLY A 248 3.79 6.60 2.66
CA GLY A 248 5.01 7.40 2.89
C GLY A 248 6.34 6.64 2.72
N GLY A 249 6.28 5.34 2.41
CA GLY A 249 7.44 4.53 2.07
C GLY A 249 8.31 4.09 3.25
N PRO A 250 9.46 3.45 2.99
CA PRO A 250 10.29 2.84 4.03
C PRO A 250 10.92 3.83 5.01
N ARG A 251 10.82 5.14 4.74
CA ARG A 251 11.37 6.21 5.58
C ARG A 251 10.38 6.73 6.64
N THR A 252 9.13 6.27 6.61
CA THR A 252 8.09 6.58 7.60
C THR A 252 7.84 5.37 8.50
N HIS A 253 7.29 5.58 9.70
CA HIS A 253 6.86 4.49 10.58
C HIS A 253 5.71 3.71 9.96
N ALA A 254 4.76 4.39 9.33
CA ALA A 254 3.62 3.76 8.66
C ALA A 254 4.08 2.83 7.51
N GLY A 255 4.91 3.32 6.58
CA GLY A 255 5.42 2.50 5.49
C GLY A 255 6.36 1.40 5.94
N GLY A 256 7.22 1.66 6.94
CA GLY A 256 8.03 0.62 7.58
C GLY A 256 7.19 -0.49 8.22
N THR A 257 6.05 -0.14 8.83
CA THR A 257 5.13 -1.11 9.45
C THR A 257 4.50 -2.00 8.39
N VAL A 258 3.99 -1.44 7.28
CA VAL A 258 3.42 -2.24 6.19
C VAL A 258 4.47 -3.21 5.61
N LEU A 259 5.70 -2.74 5.40
CA LEU A 259 6.79 -3.60 4.92
C LEU A 259 7.16 -4.70 5.92
N SER A 260 7.11 -4.42 7.23
CA SER A 260 7.41 -5.42 8.26
C SER A 260 6.42 -6.59 8.29
N TRP A 261 5.20 -6.38 7.79
CA TRP A 261 4.18 -7.41 7.62
C TRP A 261 4.33 -8.24 6.34
N SER A 262 5.25 -7.87 5.45
CA SER A 262 5.42 -8.52 4.14
C SER A 262 5.60 -10.03 4.24
N ASP A 263 6.54 -10.50 5.07
CA ASP A 263 6.81 -11.93 5.20
C ASP A 263 5.67 -12.67 5.90
N ASN A 264 5.05 -12.07 6.93
CA ASN A 264 3.92 -12.67 7.65
C ASN A 264 2.71 -12.89 6.74
N LEU A 265 2.33 -11.86 5.97
CA LEU A 265 1.20 -11.94 5.04
C LEU A 265 1.52 -12.86 3.87
N THR A 266 2.73 -12.78 3.32
CA THR A 266 3.14 -13.65 2.21
C THR A 266 3.16 -15.11 2.63
N ASN A 267 3.71 -15.45 3.79
CA ASN A 267 3.72 -16.83 4.28
C ASN A 267 2.31 -17.36 4.60
N ARG A 268 1.38 -16.47 4.99
CA ARG A 268 0.00 -16.84 5.33
C ARG A 268 -0.87 -17.07 4.09
N PHE A 269 -0.71 -16.24 3.07
CA PHE A 269 -1.57 -16.22 1.88
C PHE A 269 -0.90 -16.74 0.60
N ALA A 270 0.37 -17.13 0.65
CA ALA A 270 0.98 -17.86 -0.45
C ALA A 270 0.30 -19.21 -0.61
N PRO A 271 0.05 -19.65 -1.85
CA PRO A 271 -0.51 -20.97 -2.12
C PRO A 271 0.44 -22.07 -1.64
N GLY A 272 -0.12 -23.25 -1.45
CA GLY A 272 0.67 -24.47 -1.26
C GLY A 272 1.48 -24.81 -2.52
N ASP A 273 1.99 -26.03 -2.55
CA ASP A 273 2.84 -26.46 -3.66
C ASP A 273 2.03 -26.63 -4.96
N ILE A 274 2.21 -25.72 -5.91
CA ILE A 274 1.60 -25.77 -7.25
C ILE A 274 2.18 -26.92 -8.07
N SER A 275 3.40 -27.37 -7.76
CA SER A 275 3.99 -28.57 -8.34
C SER A 275 3.15 -29.80 -8.01
N TYR A 276 2.60 -29.89 -6.79
CA TYR A 276 1.71 -30.98 -6.41
C TYR A 276 0.43 -31.00 -7.25
N VAL A 277 -0.17 -29.84 -7.51
CA VAL A 277 -1.35 -29.71 -8.38
C VAL A 277 -1.02 -30.18 -9.80
N THR A 278 0.13 -29.73 -10.32
CA THR A 278 0.63 -30.10 -11.64
C THR A 278 0.87 -31.60 -11.76
N ASP A 279 1.46 -32.23 -10.74
CA ASP A 279 1.75 -33.65 -10.73
C ASP A 279 0.48 -34.49 -10.64
N ARG A 280 -0.54 -34.06 -9.87
CA ARG A 280 -1.86 -34.71 -9.87
C ARG A 280 -2.54 -34.62 -11.22
N LEU A 281 -2.46 -33.48 -11.90
CA LEU A 281 -3.02 -33.32 -13.24
C LEU A 281 -2.25 -34.15 -14.28
N LYS A 282 -0.93 -34.25 -14.21
CA LYS A 282 -0.15 -35.15 -15.07
C LYS A 282 -0.49 -36.61 -14.85
N ALA A 283 -0.63 -37.02 -13.58
CA ALA A 283 -1.07 -38.37 -13.24
C ALA A 283 -2.48 -38.64 -13.82
N LEU A 284 -3.39 -37.67 -13.74
CA LEU A 284 -4.71 -37.75 -14.36
C LEU A 284 -4.63 -37.85 -15.89
N GLN A 285 -3.76 -37.07 -16.54
CA GLN A 285 -3.56 -37.10 -17.99
C GLN A 285 -3.05 -38.47 -18.48
N SER A 286 -2.22 -39.14 -17.69
CA SER A 286 -1.67 -40.47 -18.03
C SER A 286 -2.72 -41.59 -18.05
N ARG A 287 -3.90 -41.37 -17.45
CA ARG A 287 -4.99 -42.36 -17.43
C ARG A 287 -5.75 -42.38 -18.77
N PRO A 288 -6.33 -43.55 -19.14
CA PRO A 288 -7.26 -43.65 -20.27
C PRO A 288 -8.36 -42.62 -20.15
N ALA A 289 -8.76 -42.05 -21.28
CA ALA A 289 -9.60 -40.86 -21.28
C ALA A 289 -11.00 -41.11 -20.65
N GLU A 290 -11.46 -42.35 -20.62
CA GLU A 290 -12.72 -42.81 -20.00
C GLU A 290 -12.63 -42.92 -18.46
N GLU A 291 -11.42 -43.09 -17.93
CA GLU A 291 -11.14 -43.25 -16.50
C GLU A 291 -10.71 -41.94 -15.82
N ARG A 292 -10.62 -40.84 -16.59
CA ARG A 292 -10.22 -39.54 -16.06
C ARG A 292 -11.35 -38.93 -15.22
N GLU A 293 -11.06 -38.71 -13.95
CA GLU A 293 -11.87 -37.89 -13.06
C GLU A 293 -12.11 -36.49 -13.66
N THR A 294 -13.30 -35.95 -13.45
CA THR A 294 -13.61 -34.57 -13.86
C THR A 294 -12.93 -33.57 -12.94
N VAL A 295 -12.60 -32.40 -13.48
CA VAL A 295 -11.98 -31.30 -12.75
C VAL A 295 -12.94 -30.12 -12.73
N THR A 296 -13.13 -29.52 -11.57
CA THR A 296 -13.81 -28.24 -11.43
C THR A 296 -12.76 -27.16 -11.21
N VAL A 297 -12.77 -26.14 -12.06
CA VAL A 297 -11.83 -25.02 -12.00
C VAL A 297 -12.55 -23.75 -11.60
N PHE A 298 -11.95 -23.02 -10.68
CA PHE A 298 -12.42 -21.73 -10.19
C PHE A 298 -11.39 -20.67 -10.51
N GLY A 299 -11.84 -19.49 -10.94
CA GLY A 299 -10.98 -18.32 -11.01
C GLY A 299 -11.48 -17.22 -11.92
N SER A 300 -10.63 -16.23 -12.17
CA SER A 300 -11.03 -15.04 -12.91
C SER A 300 -10.87 -15.23 -14.41
N ALA A 301 -11.88 -14.85 -15.19
CA ALA A 301 -11.82 -14.92 -16.65
C ALA A 301 -10.73 -13.97 -17.20
N SER A 302 -9.90 -14.46 -18.11
CA SER A 302 -8.80 -13.73 -18.74
C SER A 302 -8.87 -13.85 -20.26
N GLY A 303 -10.04 -13.51 -20.82
CA GLY A 303 -10.31 -13.56 -22.26
C GLY A 303 -11.26 -14.70 -22.65
N ARG A 304 -11.33 -15.00 -23.95
CA ARG A 304 -12.21 -16.06 -24.47
C ARG A 304 -11.66 -17.43 -24.08
N ASN A 305 -12.43 -18.15 -23.26
CA ASN A 305 -12.11 -19.48 -22.76
C ASN A 305 -10.71 -19.54 -22.11
N ALA A 306 -10.33 -18.48 -21.40
CA ALA A 306 -9.10 -18.46 -20.62
C ALA A 306 -9.45 -18.04 -19.19
N VAL A 307 -8.92 -18.76 -18.20
CA VAL A 307 -9.18 -18.54 -16.78
C VAL A 307 -7.87 -18.55 -16.01
N ILE A 308 -7.65 -17.50 -15.21
CA ILE A 308 -6.60 -17.50 -14.21
C ILE A 308 -7.15 -18.19 -12.99
N ALA A 309 -6.71 -19.42 -12.74
CA ALA A 309 -7.32 -20.25 -11.73
C ALA A 309 -6.85 -19.90 -10.33
N THR A 310 -7.82 -19.61 -9.48
CA THR A 310 -7.65 -19.39 -8.05
C THR A 310 -7.54 -20.71 -7.31
N ALA A 311 -8.30 -21.70 -7.76
CA ALA A 311 -8.33 -23.01 -7.18
C ALA A 311 -8.93 -24.07 -8.12
N LEU A 312 -8.67 -25.34 -7.84
CA LEU A 312 -9.27 -26.46 -8.58
C LEU A 312 -9.62 -27.63 -7.67
N SER A 313 -10.59 -28.45 -8.08
CA SER A 313 -10.96 -29.70 -7.43
C SER A 313 -10.97 -30.83 -8.45
N ILE A 314 -10.39 -31.99 -8.09
CA ILE A 314 -10.32 -33.18 -8.95
C ILE A 314 -11.28 -34.22 -8.36
N GLY A 315 -12.22 -34.74 -9.15
CA GLY A 315 -13.16 -35.77 -8.72
C GLY A 315 -14.08 -35.36 -7.57
N GLY A 316 -14.32 -34.06 -7.39
CA GLY A 316 -15.09 -33.54 -6.24
C GLY A 316 -14.35 -33.61 -4.90
N THR A 317 -13.03 -33.87 -4.92
CA THR A 317 -12.19 -33.89 -3.72
C THR A 317 -11.87 -32.47 -3.23
N GLN A 318 -11.05 -32.36 -2.17
CA GLN A 318 -10.63 -31.09 -1.58
C GLN A 318 -10.11 -30.10 -2.64
N GLN A 319 -10.56 -28.85 -2.50
CA GLN A 319 -10.12 -27.74 -3.33
C GLN A 319 -8.64 -27.44 -3.09
N LEU A 320 -7.86 -27.45 -4.17
CA LEU A 320 -6.44 -27.13 -4.20
C LEU A 320 -6.28 -25.65 -4.53
N SER A 321 -5.80 -24.88 -3.55
CA SER A 321 -5.54 -23.45 -3.67
C SER A 321 -4.32 -23.17 -4.54
N MET A 322 -4.46 -22.31 -5.55
CA MET A 322 -3.39 -21.97 -6.49
C MET A 322 -3.06 -20.49 -6.50
N MET A 323 -4.05 -19.61 -6.59
CA MET A 323 -3.84 -18.16 -6.61
C MET A 323 -4.82 -17.44 -5.68
N PRO A 324 -4.33 -16.62 -4.73
CA PRO A 324 -5.17 -15.90 -3.79
C PRO A 324 -5.73 -14.61 -4.43
N ALA A 325 -6.61 -14.72 -5.44
CA ALA A 325 -7.09 -13.57 -6.21
C ALA A 325 -7.84 -12.52 -5.37
N ARG A 326 -8.40 -12.89 -4.21
CA ARG A 326 -9.05 -11.94 -3.29
C ARG A 326 -8.11 -11.29 -2.29
N PHE A 327 -6.83 -11.71 -2.23
CA PHE A 327 -5.86 -11.08 -1.33
C PHE A 327 -5.76 -9.56 -1.52
N PRO A 328 -5.70 -9.00 -2.75
CA PRO A 328 -5.62 -7.55 -2.92
C PRO A 328 -6.82 -6.83 -2.31
N GLU A 329 -8.03 -7.37 -2.45
CA GLU A 329 -9.24 -6.80 -1.85
C GLU A 329 -9.15 -6.81 -0.31
N LEU A 330 -8.83 -7.97 0.28
CA LEU A 330 -8.71 -8.14 1.73
C LEU A 330 -7.61 -7.25 2.31
N PHE A 331 -6.44 -7.22 1.67
CA PHE A 331 -5.31 -6.37 2.05
C PHE A 331 -5.64 -4.88 1.91
N GLY A 332 -6.31 -4.49 0.83
CA GLY A 332 -6.72 -3.11 0.58
C GLY A 332 -7.71 -2.62 1.64
N ARG A 333 -8.66 -3.47 2.01
CA ARG A 333 -9.61 -3.18 3.09
C ARG A 333 -8.92 -3.04 4.44
N ALA A 334 -8.01 -3.95 4.78
CA ALA A 334 -7.24 -3.87 6.02
C ALA A 334 -6.41 -2.58 6.08
N LEU A 335 -5.75 -2.20 4.99
CA LEU A 335 -5.04 -0.92 4.90
C LEU A 335 -5.98 0.27 5.06
N ALA A 336 -7.12 0.26 4.38
CA ALA A 336 -8.11 1.31 4.47
C ALA A 336 -8.58 1.50 5.92
N ILE A 337 -9.03 0.43 6.58
CA ILE A 337 -9.43 0.44 7.99
C ILE A 337 -8.32 1.00 8.88
N GLY A 338 -7.06 0.57 8.68
CA GLY A 338 -5.91 1.07 9.42
C GLY A 338 -5.68 2.57 9.22
N VAL A 339 -5.79 3.08 7.99
CA VAL A 339 -5.70 4.52 7.68
C VAL A 339 -6.82 5.29 8.36
N ALA A 340 -8.08 4.83 8.23
CA ALA A 340 -9.24 5.47 8.83
C ALA A 340 -9.12 5.57 10.35
N ASN A 341 -8.72 4.47 11.00
CA ASN A 341 -8.54 4.40 12.44
C ASN A 341 -7.37 5.27 12.90
N GLY A 342 -6.28 5.34 12.12
CA GLY A 342 -5.18 6.26 12.36
C GLY A 342 -5.62 7.73 12.34
N GLU A 343 -6.44 8.12 11.36
CA GLU A 343 -7.00 9.47 11.27
C GLU A 343 -7.98 9.78 12.41
N GLN A 344 -8.83 8.84 12.79
CA GLN A 344 -9.76 9.00 13.92
C GLN A 344 -9.02 9.17 15.25
N ARG A 345 -7.97 8.36 15.49
CA ARG A 345 -7.10 8.49 16.67
C ARG A 345 -6.45 9.87 16.74
N LEU A 346 -6.01 10.40 15.60
CA LEU A 346 -5.45 11.75 15.52
C LEU A 346 -6.49 12.84 15.76
N ALA A 347 -7.74 12.61 15.39
CA ALA A 347 -8.87 13.49 15.70
C ALA A 347 -9.38 13.34 17.15
N GLY A 348 -8.81 12.43 17.95
CA GLY A 348 -9.28 12.13 19.32
C GLY A 348 -10.63 11.41 19.34
N ARG A 349 -11.01 10.75 18.25
CA ARG A 349 -12.25 9.97 18.13
C ARG A 349 -11.96 8.49 18.40
N PRO A 350 -12.95 7.73 18.92
CA PRO A 350 -12.81 6.28 19.04
C PRO A 350 -12.60 5.64 17.66
N ALA A 351 -11.82 4.57 17.62
CA ALA A 351 -11.62 3.78 16.42
C ALA A 351 -12.94 3.14 15.98
N VAL A 352 -13.16 3.06 14.66
CA VAL A 352 -14.31 2.36 14.09
C VAL A 352 -13.92 0.89 13.95
N GLN A 353 -14.64 0.04 14.68
CA GLN A 353 -14.51 -1.40 14.60
C GLN A 353 -15.31 -1.88 13.38
N GLN A 354 -14.64 -1.90 12.22
CA GLN A 354 -15.16 -2.52 10.99
C GLN A 354 -14.46 -3.86 10.83
N SER A 355 -15.22 -4.96 10.75
CA SER A 355 -14.62 -6.24 10.39
C SER A 355 -14.08 -6.18 8.96
N ILE A 356 -13.00 -6.91 8.70
CA ILE A 356 -12.46 -7.12 7.35
C ILE A 356 -13.45 -7.95 6.49
N THR A 357 -14.36 -8.69 7.12
CA THR A 357 -15.29 -9.60 6.44
C THR A 357 -16.65 -9.00 6.09
N ASP A 358 -17.10 -7.91 6.74
CA ASP A 358 -18.49 -7.40 6.70
C ASP A 358 -18.97 -6.82 5.35
N GLY A 359 -18.22 -7.02 4.26
CA GLY A 359 -18.54 -6.49 2.94
C GLY A 359 -18.18 -7.45 1.80
N ALA A 360 -17.89 -8.70 2.14
CA ALA A 360 -17.55 -9.76 1.19
C ALA A 360 -18.76 -10.66 0.84
N ALA A 361 -19.98 -10.24 1.21
CA ALA A 361 -21.22 -11.00 1.07
C ALA A 361 -22.09 -10.48 -0.08
#